data_AF-A0A066U7Y0-F1
#
_entry.id   AF-A0A066U7Y0-F1
#
_cell.length_a   1.000
_cell.length_b   1.000
_cell.length_c   1.000
_cell.angle_alpha   90.00
_cell.angle_beta   90.00
_cell.angle_gamma   90.00
#
_symmetry.space_group_name_H-M   'P 1'
#
loop_
_entity.id
_entity.type
_entity.pdbx_description
1 polymer ?
#
loop_
_entity_poly.entity_id
_entity_poly.type
_entity_poly.pdbx_seq_one_letter_code
_entity_poly.pdbx_strand_id
1 'polypeptide(L)'
;MKSELLRTTRRYRCIDEDLADATMSAIRARFDLLLESGAQIRGLPHGMIAAGQYLDRFGFEQRGLFGTAAAVLVLSCTPDPDGVRKLQALVDYLRHRETIEPDLAADPEEAIEVSRRIAVERLDTFKSADVVFALSRVPVTVLGRDTHLQELIGRIEAARLSGGGWGTRLDNSASSFDPLATAHVLRALSAAAIPAKESDVEALVRHLRSASGEENPYGRIFALTVVATIRLRTHRAFLKEEHRRLVAALRTQMSSPAEANYEYTAGRRQYYVRIPWQLYLIELTLRLFPSTKFFSFLWQQPLLAAAKLIESPAGFTYPSSGDAQSTRTHGIICELMRLISVSLANAPRMRAVGTTINTATQLAHSRLANVVLWLAAAVIVGYTSATWVLSSRHTATELAPNFIATAVVVLIQVALARIRRQ
;
A
#
# COMPACT_ATOMS: atom_id res chain seq x y z
N MET A 1 25.46 -6.39 -13.15
CA MET A 1 25.83 -5.00 -13.54
C MET A 1 25.22 -4.50 -14.85
N LYS A 2 25.21 -5.23 -15.98
CA LYS A 2 24.53 -4.73 -17.22
C LYS A 2 23.00 -4.76 -17.20
N SER A 3 22.35 -5.52 -16.32
CA SER A 3 20.88 -5.51 -16.17
C SER A 3 20.33 -4.39 -15.27
N GLU A 4 21.19 -3.74 -14.48
CA GLU A 4 20.81 -2.68 -13.54
C GLU A 4 20.63 -1.32 -14.23
N LEU A 5 21.41 -1.08 -15.29
CA LEU A 5 21.35 0.14 -16.11
C LEU A 5 20.15 0.21 -17.07
N LEU A 6 19.39 -0.88 -17.24
CA LEU A 6 18.19 -0.90 -18.09
C LEU A 6 16.89 -0.66 -17.32
N ARG A 7 16.89 -0.75 -15.99
CA ARG A 7 15.69 -0.45 -15.18
C ARG A 7 15.43 1.06 -15.04
N THR A 8 16.45 1.89 -15.12
CA THR A 8 16.37 3.34 -14.87
C THR A 8 15.79 4.19 -16.01
N THR A 9 15.40 3.60 -17.15
CA THR A 9 14.84 4.36 -18.30
C THR A 9 13.40 4.04 -18.67
N ARG A 10 12.74 3.07 -18.01
CA ARG A 10 11.31 2.83 -18.24
C ARG A 10 10.48 3.92 -17.57
N ARG A 11 9.86 4.80 -18.37
CA ARG A 11 8.83 5.72 -17.89
C ARG A 11 7.51 4.97 -17.79
N TYR A 12 7.07 4.71 -16.56
CA TYR A 12 5.78 4.11 -16.27
C TYR A 12 4.70 5.20 -16.18
N ARG A 13 3.52 4.95 -16.76
CA ARG A 13 2.31 5.78 -16.58
C ARG A 13 1.23 5.06 -15.79
N CYS A 14 1.35 3.75 -15.61
CA CYS A 14 0.62 2.97 -14.64
C CYS A 14 1.53 1.91 -14.00
N ILE A 15 1.16 1.49 -12.79
CA ILE A 15 1.75 0.33 -12.12
C ILE A 15 1.39 -0.92 -12.92
N ASP A 16 2.41 -1.66 -13.32
CA ASP A 16 2.31 -3.03 -13.84
C ASP A 16 2.97 -4.03 -12.87
N GLU A 17 3.01 -5.30 -13.28
CA GLU A 17 3.56 -6.40 -12.46
C GLU A 17 5.06 -6.18 -12.19
N ASP A 18 5.84 -5.85 -13.23
CA ASP A 18 7.28 -5.56 -13.13
C ASP A 18 7.57 -4.45 -12.09
N LEU A 19 6.84 -3.33 -12.15
CA LEU A 19 7.05 -2.20 -11.23
C LEU A 19 6.57 -2.52 -9.81
N ALA A 20 5.46 -3.26 -9.66
CA ALA A 20 4.99 -3.71 -8.35
C ALA A 20 6.04 -4.61 -7.68
N ASP A 21 6.60 -5.57 -8.42
CA ASP A 21 7.62 -6.51 -7.93
C ASP A 21 8.95 -5.80 -7.62
N ALA A 22 9.37 -4.85 -8.46
CA ALA A 22 10.53 -4.01 -8.20
C ALA A 22 10.36 -3.18 -6.92
N THR A 23 9.17 -2.59 -6.71
CA THR A 23 8.85 -1.82 -5.52
C THR A 23 8.88 -2.69 -4.26
N MET A 24 8.27 -3.89 -4.30
CA MET A 24 8.31 -4.84 -3.18
C MET A 24 9.74 -5.28 -2.86
N SER A 25 10.56 -5.53 -3.88
CA SER A 25 11.98 -5.89 -3.71
C SER A 25 12.78 -4.76 -3.05
N ALA A 26 12.53 -3.51 -3.45
CA ALA A 26 13.18 -2.34 -2.86
C ALA A 26 12.76 -2.12 -1.39
N ILE A 27 11.48 -2.32 -1.06
CA ILE A 27 11.01 -2.31 0.35
C ILE A 27 11.72 -3.41 1.14
N ARG A 28 11.75 -4.62 0.61
CA ARG A 28 12.38 -5.77 1.28
C ARG A 28 13.85 -5.51 1.57
N ALA A 29 14.62 -5.00 0.61
CA ALA A 29 16.03 -4.68 0.82
C ALA A 29 16.27 -3.70 1.99
N ARG A 30 15.36 -2.72 2.18
CA ARG A 30 15.42 -1.81 3.34
C ARG A 30 15.14 -2.52 4.66
N PHE A 31 14.18 -3.46 4.67
CA PHE A 31 13.92 -4.28 5.84
C PHE A 31 15.07 -5.24 6.16
N ASP A 32 15.68 -5.86 5.15
CA ASP A 32 16.85 -6.72 5.33
C ASP A 32 17.99 -5.93 5.99
N LEU A 33 18.29 -4.72 5.50
CA LEU A 33 19.29 -3.85 6.12
C LEU A 33 18.95 -3.47 7.56
N LEU A 34 17.67 -3.14 7.85
CA LEU A 34 17.20 -2.85 9.20
C LEU A 34 17.41 -4.05 10.14
N LEU A 35 17.05 -5.25 9.68
CA LEU A 35 17.13 -6.49 10.47
C LEU A 35 18.57 -6.96 10.68
N GLU A 36 19.50 -6.59 9.79
CA GLU A 36 20.91 -6.99 9.89
C GLU A 36 21.75 -6.01 10.72
N SER A 37 21.48 -4.70 10.62
CA SER A 37 22.35 -3.66 11.19
C SER A 37 21.69 -2.73 12.22
N GLY A 38 20.38 -2.82 12.41
CA GLY A 38 19.66 -1.90 13.30
C GLY A 38 19.96 -2.17 14.79
N ALA A 39 20.05 -1.12 15.60
CA ALA A 39 20.35 -1.24 17.03
C ALA A 39 19.30 -2.09 17.78
N GLN A 40 18.09 -2.22 17.25
CA GLN A 40 17.03 -3.03 17.86
C GLN A 40 17.35 -4.53 17.99
N ILE A 41 18.34 -5.05 17.26
CA ILE A 41 18.79 -6.46 17.41
C ILE A 41 19.81 -6.66 18.53
N ARG A 42 20.40 -5.58 19.08
CA ARG A 42 21.41 -5.68 20.13
C ARG A 42 20.82 -6.33 21.39
N GLY A 43 21.59 -7.20 22.03
CA GLY A 43 21.20 -7.88 23.26
C GLY A 43 20.18 -9.01 23.10
N LEU A 44 19.49 -9.13 21.96
CA LEU A 44 18.53 -10.22 21.76
C LEU A 44 19.22 -11.60 21.84
N PRO A 45 18.53 -12.63 22.40
CA PRO A 45 19.03 -13.99 22.38
C PRO A 45 19.40 -14.46 20.98
N HIS A 46 20.36 -15.38 20.89
CA HIS A 46 20.83 -15.90 19.61
C HIS A 46 19.68 -16.47 18.78
N GLY A 47 19.62 -16.08 17.50
CA GLY A 47 18.58 -16.52 16.57
C GLY A 47 17.28 -15.73 16.63
N MET A 48 17.17 -14.66 17.42
CA MET A 48 16.01 -13.77 17.44
C MET A 48 16.34 -12.40 16.83
N ILE A 49 15.37 -11.83 16.11
CA ILE A 49 15.46 -10.47 15.56
C ILE A 49 14.15 -9.74 15.78
N ALA A 50 14.23 -8.40 15.86
CA ALA A 50 13.09 -7.52 16.00
C ALA A 50 13.19 -6.36 15.00
N ALA A 51 12.08 -5.71 14.72
CA ALA A 51 12.06 -4.47 13.93
C ALA A 51 11.41 -3.32 14.70
N GLY A 52 11.95 -2.13 14.49
CA GLY A 52 11.47 -0.89 15.09
C GLY A 52 10.43 -0.16 14.25
N GLN A 53 10.10 1.05 14.68
CA GLN A 53 9.10 1.89 14.01
C GLN A 53 9.61 2.50 12.70
N TYR A 54 10.93 2.63 12.53
CA TYR A 54 11.53 3.37 11.42
C TYR A 54 12.59 2.55 10.67
N LEU A 55 12.63 2.66 9.34
CA LEU A 55 13.58 1.99 8.46
C LEU A 55 14.94 2.68 8.36
N ASP A 56 15.01 3.96 8.68
CA ASP A 56 16.17 4.84 8.48
C ASP A 56 16.82 5.34 9.77
N ARG A 57 16.34 4.85 10.93
CA ARG A 57 16.84 5.24 12.26
C ARG A 57 17.57 4.08 12.93
N PHE A 58 18.64 3.60 12.30
CA PHE A 58 19.42 2.43 12.75
C PHE A 58 20.02 2.55 14.16
N GLY A 59 20.23 3.76 14.68
CA GLY A 59 20.79 3.98 16.02
C GLY A 59 19.79 3.85 17.17
N PHE A 60 18.49 3.70 16.88
CA PHE A 60 17.46 3.68 17.92
C PHE A 60 17.15 2.24 18.34
N GLU A 61 17.23 1.96 19.65
CA GLU A 61 16.82 0.68 20.24
C GLU A 61 15.29 0.61 20.38
N GLN A 62 14.58 0.74 19.26
CA GLN A 62 13.13 0.64 19.22
C GLN A 62 12.74 -0.76 18.78
N ARG A 63 12.14 -1.52 19.69
CA ARG A 63 11.47 -2.78 19.36
C ARG A 63 9.97 -2.60 19.59
N GLY A 64 9.13 -3.15 18.70
CA GLY A 64 7.69 -3.02 18.86
C GLY A 64 6.88 -3.91 17.93
N LEU A 65 5.61 -4.11 18.28
CA LEU A 65 4.70 -5.00 17.56
C LEU A 65 4.45 -4.54 16.12
N PHE A 66 4.20 -3.24 15.88
CA PHE A 66 3.95 -2.74 14.53
C PHE A 66 5.15 -2.90 13.59
N GLY A 67 6.36 -2.59 14.08
CA GLY A 67 7.58 -2.72 13.29
C GLY A 67 7.86 -4.18 12.93
N THR A 68 7.78 -5.04 13.94
CA THR A 68 8.00 -6.48 13.78
C THR A 68 6.93 -7.13 12.88
N ALA A 69 5.65 -6.77 13.05
CA ALA A 69 4.57 -7.23 12.17
C ALA A 69 4.76 -6.76 10.72
N ALA A 70 5.23 -5.54 10.51
CA ALA A 70 5.54 -5.03 9.17
C ALA A 70 6.70 -5.81 8.53
N ALA A 71 7.76 -6.11 9.28
CA ALA A 71 8.87 -6.93 8.79
C ALA A 71 8.41 -8.34 8.41
N VAL A 72 7.60 -8.98 9.28
CA VAL A 72 6.98 -10.28 8.99
C VAL A 72 6.17 -10.23 7.70
N LEU A 73 5.34 -9.19 7.53
CA LEU A 73 4.50 -9.03 6.34
C LEU A 73 5.35 -8.87 5.06
N VAL A 74 6.39 -8.03 5.10
CA VAL A 74 7.27 -7.78 3.94
C VAL A 74 8.03 -9.03 3.53
N LEU A 75 8.65 -9.74 4.49
CA LEU A 75 9.37 -10.98 4.21
C LEU A 75 8.44 -12.09 3.70
N SER A 76 7.17 -12.09 4.12
CA SER A 76 6.17 -13.04 3.64
C SER A 76 5.69 -12.77 2.20
N CYS A 77 5.91 -11.57 1.65
CA CYS A 77 5.49 -11.23 0.28
C CYS A 77 6.35 -11.91 -0.79
N THR A 78 7.62 -12.18 -0.50
CA THR A 78 8.57 -12.82 -1.42
C THR A 78 9.37 -13.89 -0.68
N PRO A 79 8.78 -15.03 -0.33
CA PRO A 79 9.46 -16.03 0.50
C PRO A 79 10.65 -16.64 -0.25
N ASP A 80 11.81 -16.61 0.39
CA ASP A 80 13.00 -17.37 0.00
C ASP A 80 13.66 -17.99 1.26
N PRO A 81 14.65 -18.87 1.11
CA PRO A 81 15.24 -19.57 2.27
C PRO A 81 15.80 -18.63 3.35
N ASP A 82 16.41 -17.50 2.98
CA ASP A 82 16.90 -16.53 3.96
C ASP A 82 15.74 -15.80 4.66
N GLY A 83 14.75 -15.37 3.88
CA GLY A 83 13.52 -14.78 4.38
C GLY A 83 12.78 -15.69 5.36
N VAL A 84 12.72 -17.00 5.09
CA VAL A 84 12.10 -17.98 6.01
C VAL A 84 12.87 -18.08 7.34
N ARG A 85 14.20 -18.03 7.33
CA ARG A 85 15.00 -17.99 8.57
C ARG A 85 14.76 -16.71 9.36
N LYS A 86 14.74 -15.55 8.69
CA LYS A 86 14.42 -14.26 9.31
C LYS A 86 12.99 -14.25 9.87
N LEU A 87 12.04 -14.85 9.16
CA LEU A 87 10.66 -15.03 9.66
C LEU A 87 10.62 -15.89 10.92
N GLN A 88 11.39 -16.99 10.99
CA GLN A 88 11.51 -17.79 12.21
C GLN A 88 12.00 -16.94 13.38
N ALA A 89 13.09 -16.18 13.18
CA ALA A 89 13.66 -15.32 14.20
C ALA A 89 12.69 -14.21 14.69
N LEU A 90 11.89 -13.63 13.78
CA LEU A 90 10.86 -12.64 14.12
C LEU A 90 9.68 -13.26 14.89
N VAL A 91 9.25 -14.47 14.50
CA VAL A 91 8.16 -15.18 15.19
C VAL A 91 8.59 -15.60 16.59
N ASP A 92 9.82 -16.09 16.74
CA ASP A 92 10.37 -16.45 18.05
C ASP A 92 10.51 -15.23 18.96
N TYR A 93 10.91 -14.08 18.41
CA TYR A 93 10.89 -12.83 19.15
C TYR A 93 9.48 -12.46 19.62
N LEU A 94 8.48 -12.44 18.73
CA LEU A 94 7.10 -12.08 19.08
C LEU A 94 6.52 -12.96 20.20
N ARG A 95 6.84 -14.26 20.18
CA ARG A 95 6.39 -15.24 21.18
C ARG A 95 6.98 -15.02 22.56
N HIS A 96 8.27 -14.67 22.63
CA HIS A 96 9.01 -14.56 23.89
C HIS A 96 9.23 -13.11 24.33
N ARG A 97 8.64 -12.14 23.62
CA ARG A 97 8.82 -10.71 23.87
C ARG A 97 8.55 -10.31 25.32
N GLU A 98 7.52 -10.89 25.94
CA GLU A 98 7.10 -10.55 27.31
C GLU A 98 8.17 -10.89 28.35
N THR A 99 9.05 -11.85 28.07
CA THR A 99 10.16 -12.24 28.96
C THR A 99 11.46 -11.56 28.55
N ILE A 100 11.73 -11.47 27.25
CA ILE A 100 13.02 -11.00 26.74
C ILE A 100 13.21 -9.50 26.93
N GLU A 101 12.21 -8.67 26.59
CA GLU A 101 12.41 -7.22 26.63
C GLU A 101 12.70 -6.67 28.04
N PRO A 102 12.02 -7.12 29.11
CA PRO A 102 12.36 -6.71 30.48
C PRO A 102 13.78 -7.12 30.90
N ASP A 103 14.26 -8.30 30.48
CA ASP A 103 15.61 -8.79 30.80
C ASP A 103 16.73 -7.99 30.10
N LEU A 104 16.37 -7.20 29.07
CA LEU A 104 17.28 -6.32 28.33
C LEU A 104 17.30 -4.89 28.82
N ALA A 105 16.49 -4.55 29.83
CA ALA A 105 16.51 -3.24 30.46
C ALA A 105 17.86 -2.98 31.15
N ALA A 106 18.31 -1.73 31.15
CA ALA A 106 19.57 -1.34 31.78
C ALA A 106 19.50 -1.41 33.31
N ASP A 107 18.30 -1.23 33.87
CA ASP A 107 18.05 -1.26 35.31
C ASP A 107 16.63 -1.77 35.66
N PRO A 108 16.36 -2.08 36.94
CA PRO A 108 15.06 -2.59 37.36
C PRO A 108 13.88 -1.63 37.14
N GLU A 109 14.09 -0.31 37.14
CA GLU A 109 13.02 0.67 36.92
C GLU A 109 12.59 0.67 35.45
N GLU A 110 13.57 0.64 34.54
CA GLU A 110 13.33 0.46 33.11
C GLU A 110 12.63 -0.88 32.83
N ALA A 111 13.04 -1.97 33.48
CA ALA A 111 12.40 -3.28 33.33
C ALA A 111 10.91 -3.25 33.70
N ILE A 112 10.54 -2.49 34.74
CA ILE A 112 9.14 -2.30 35.15
C ILE A 112 8.36 -1.51 34.09
N GLU A 113 8.91 -0.40 33.56
CA GLU A 113 8.21 0.38 32.53
C GLU A 113 8.09 -0.39 31.21
N VAL A 114 9.11 -1.16 30.83
CA VAL A 114 9.05 -2.08 29.68
C VAL A 114 7.95 -3.11 29.87
N SER A 115 7.89 -3.76 31.03
CA SER A 115 6.84 -4.74 31.36
C SER A 115 5.45 -4.10 31.31
N ARG A 116 5.30 -2.88 31.85
CA ARG A 116 4.04 -2.12 31.81
C ARG A 116 3.63 -1.78 30.39
N ARG A 117 4.57 -1.31 29.56
CA ARG A 117 4.33 -1.04 28.14
C ARG A 117 3.84 -2.29 27.44
N ILE A 118 4.53 -3.42 27.60
CA ILE A 118 4.16 -4.70 26.99
C ILE A 118 2.75 -5.12 27.42
N ALA A 119 2.42 -5.01 28.72
CA ALA A 119 1.09 -5.34 29.22
C ALA A 119 -0.01 -4.46 28.60
N VAL A 120 0.26 -3.17 28.38
CA VAL A 120 -0.67 -2.27 27.68
C VAL A 120 -0.82 -2.68 26.21
N GLU A 121 0.28 -2.95 25.51
CA GLU A 121 0.27 -3.33 24.09
C GLU A 121 -0.40 -4.68 23.85
N ARG A 122 -0.29 -5.62 24.80
CA ARG A 122 -0.94 -6.92 24.78
C ARG A 122 -2.46 -6.82 24.68
N LEU A 123 -3.02 -5.75 25.27
CA LEU A 123 -4.45 -5.45 25.29
C LEU A 123 -4.85 -4.46 24.19
N ASP A 124 -3.94 -4.04 23.32
CA ASP A 124 -4.24 -3.11 22.23
C ASP A 124 -4.82 -3.88 21.02
N THR A 125 -6.05 -3.52 20.62
CA THR A 125 -6.75 -4.20 19.52
C THR A 125 -6.02 -4.03 18.19
N PHE A 126 -5.49 -2.84 17.91
CA PHE A 126 -4.85 -2.54 16.62
C PHE A 126 -3.53 -3.29 16.47
N LYS A 127 -2.69 -3.29 17.52
CA LYS A 127 -1.42 -4.02 17.52
C LYS A 127 -1.64 -5.53 17.41
N SER A 128 -2.58 -6.07 18.19
CA SER A 128 -2.89 -7.50 18.15
C SER A 128 -3.42 -7.94 16.79
N ALA A 129 -4.33 -7.15 16.20
CA ALA A 129 -4.87 -7.44 14.87
C ALA A 129 -3.80 -7.34 13.76
N ASP A 130 -2.89 -6.36 13.82
CA ASP A 130 -1.80 -6.24 12.84
C ASP A 130 -0.80 -7.42 12.96
N VAL A 131 -0.55 -7.93 14.17
CA VAL A 131 0.27 -9.14 14.36
C VAL A 131 -0.44 -10.38 13.83
N VAL A 132 -1.73 -10.58 14.12
CA VAL A 132 -2.53 -11.70 13.56
C VAL A 132 -2.53 -11.63 12.02
N PHE A 133 -2.74 -10.44 11.46
CA PHE A 133 -2.70 -10.24 10.02
C PHE A 133 -1.32 -10.61 9.43
N ALA A 134 -0.23 -10.19 10.06
CA ALA A 134 1.12 -10.54 9.60
C ALA A 134 1.41 -12.05 9.71
N LEU A 135 1.12 -12.66 10.86
CA LEU A 135 1.33 -14.09 11.09
C LEU A 135 0.52 -14.98 10.15
N SER A 136 -0.67 -14.54 9.73
CA SER A 136 -1.48 -15.26 8.74
C SER A 136 -0.80 -15.42 7.36
N ARG A 137 0.25 -14.63 7.08
CA ARG A 137 1.00 -14.68 5.82
C ARG A 137 2.28 -15.50 5.91
N VAL A 138 2.71 -15.83 7.12
CA VAL A 138 3.94 -16.59 7.35
C VAL A 138 3.74 -18.03 6.86
N PRO A 139 4.71 -18.66 6.18
CA PRO A 139 4.61 -20.07 5.79
C PRO A 139 4.37 -21.02 6.98
N VAL A 140 3.68 -22.14 6.75
CA VAL A 140 3.40 -23.15 7.80
C VAL A 140 4.67 -23.83 8.33
N THR A 141 5.78 -23.73 7.60
CA THR A 141 7.08 -24.29 7.98
C THR A 141 7.77 -23.52 9.11
N VAL A 142 7.30 -22.32 9.45
CA VAL A 142 7.84 -21.52 10.56
C VAL A 142 7.26 -22.03 11.88
N LEU A 143 8.12 -22.56 12.74
CA LEU A 143 7.76 -23.19 14.01
C LEU A 143 7.16 -22.17 14.99
N GLY A 144 6.16 -22.60 15.75
CA GLY A 144 5.48 -21.77 16.76
C GLY A 144 4.53 -20.71 16.20
N ARG A 145 4.52 -20.51 14.87
CA ARG A 145 3.62 -19.56 14.20
C ARG A 145 2.16 -19.82 14.53
N ASP A 146 1.71 -21.07 14.37
CA ASP A 146 0.30 -21.42 14.54
C ASP A 146 -0.15 -21.32 16.00
N THR A 147 0.68 -21.78 16.94
CA THR A 147 0.41 -21.65 18.37
C THR A 147 0.21 -20.19 18.75
N HIS A 148 1.14 -19.31 18.36
CA HIS A 148 1.05 -17.89 18.69
C HIS A 148 -0.13 -17.19 18.00
N LEU A 149 -0.39 -17.54 16.73
CA LEU A 149 -1.55 -17.05 15.99
C LEU A 149 -2.86 -17.41 16.71
N GLN A 150 -3.02 -18.67 17.15
CA GLN A 150 -4.20 -19.13 17.88
C GLN A 150 -4.36 -18.46 19.25
N GLU A 151 -3.27 -18.22 19.98
CA GLU A 151 -3.31 -17.47 21.25
C GLU A 151 -3.84 -16.04 21.06
N LEU A 152 -3.36 -15.35 20.02
CA LEU A 152 -3.79 -13.99 19.70
C LEU A 152 -5.25 -13.95 19.23
N ILE A 153 -5.66 -14.90 18.37
CA ILE A 153 -7.06 -15.05 17.95
C ILE A 153 -7.96 -15.32 19.14
N GLY A 154 -7.58 -16.24 20.03
CA GLY A 154 -8.34 -16.56 21.23
C GLY A 154 -8.55 -15.34 22.12
N ARG A 155 -7.53 -14.50 22.28
CA ARG A 155 -7.62 -13.22 23.00
C ARG A 155 -8.56 -12.23 22.31
N ILE A 156 -8.46 -12.07 20.99
CA ILE A 156 -9.33 -11.19 20.21
C ILE A 156 -10.78 -11.64 20.31
N GLU A 157 -11.04 -12.94 20.15
CA GLU A 157 -12.38 -13.52 20.22
C GLU A 157 -12.98 -13.41 21.63
N ALA A 158 -12.18 -13.58 22.68
CA ALA A 158 -12.61 -13.42 24.07
C ALA A 158 -13.05 -11.97 24.42
N ALA A 159 -12.53 -10.98 23.69
CA ALA A 159 -12.87 -9.57 23.85
C ALA A 159 -13.99 -9.08 22.89
N ARG A 160 -14.63 -9.98 22.14
CA ARG A 160 -15.74 -9.60 21.25
C ARG A 160 -16.92 -9.08 22.06
N LEU A 161 -17.50 -7.96 21.63
CA LEU A 161 -18.70 -7.38 22.21
C LEU A 161 -19.95 -8.22 21.90
N SER A 162 -20.92 -8.25 22.82
CA SER A 162 -22.18 -8.99 22.66
C SER A 162 -23.01 -8.54 21.45
N GLY A 163 -22.96 -7.24 21.11
CA GLY A 163 -23.59 -6.66 19.92
C GLY A 163 -22.85 -6.88 18.61
N GLY A 164 -21.69 -7.57 18.64
CA GLY A 164 -20.77 -7.71 17.53
C GLY A 164 -19.69 -6.63 17.50
N GLY A 165 -18.53 -6.99 16.94
CA GLY A 165 -17.38 -6.09 16.83
C GLY A 165 -16.51 -6.02 18.08
N TRP A 166 -15.61 -5.03 18.10
CA TRP A 166 -14.58 -4.83 19.12
C TRP A 166 -14.40 -3.36 19.44
N GLY A 167 -13.92 -3.07 20.65
CA GLY A 167 -13.39 -1.77 21.02
C GLY A 167 -11.89 -1.65 20.74
N THR A 168 -11.31 -0.52 21.13
CA THR A 168 -9.85 -0.25 20.99
C THR A 168 -8.97 -1.05 21.96
N ARG A 169 -9.60 -1.73 22.93
CA ARG A 169 -8.93 -2.59 23.92
C ARG A 169 -9.52 -4.00 23.90
N LEU A 170 -8.64 -4.99 24.11
CA LEU A 170 -8.96 -6.41 24.24
C LEU A 170 -9.19 -6.80 25.70
N ASP A 171 -9.94 -5.99 26.43
CA ASP A 171 -10.42 -6.31 27.77
C ASP A 171 -11.96 -6.23 27.80
N ASN A 172 -12.57 -7.08 28.64
CA ASN A 172 -14.02 -7.11 28.82
C ASN A 172 -14.53 -5.93 29.67
N SER A 173 -13.63 -5.03 30.09
CA SER A 173 -13.96 -3.84 30.87
C SER A 173 -14.42 -2.71 29.96
N ALA A 174 -15.74 -2.49 29.89
CA ALA A 174 -16.38 -1.27 29.40
C ALA A 174 -15.89 -0.72 28.04
N SER A 175 -15.37 -1.57 27.15
CA SER A 175 -14.97 -1.13 25.81
C SER A 175 -16.21 -0.90 24.95
N SER A 176 -16.34 0.30 24.39
CA SER A 176 -17.39 0.60 23.42
C SER A 176 -17.00 0.08 22.04
N PHE A 177 -18.01 -0.24 21.21
CA PHE A 177 -17.78 -0.55 19.81
C PHE A 177 -16.96 0.55 19.14
N ASP A 178 -15.89 0.15 18.46
CA ASP A 178 -15.05 1.03 17.65
C ASP A 178 -14.99 0.49 16.21
N PRO A 179 -15.41 1.30 15.21
CA PRO A 179 -15.49 0.83 13.82
C PRO A 179 -14.12 0.53 13.22
N LEU A 180 -13.08 1.28 13.60
CA LEU A 180 -11.74 1.09 13.07
C LEU A 180 -11.09 -0.15 13.69
N ALA A 181 -11.20 -0.32 15.00
CA ALA A 181 -10.71 -1.50 15.71
C ALA A 181 -11.41 -2.77 15.18
N THR A 182 -12.74 -2.69 15.01
CA THR A 182 -13.53 -3.77 14.40
C THR A 182 -13.04 -4.09 12.97
N ALA A 183 -12.78 -3.08 12.14
CA ALA A 183 -12.24 -3.30 10.80
C ALA A 183 -10.85 -3.96 10.84
N HIS A 184 -9.96 -3.56 11.75
CA HIS A 184 -8.64 -4.18 11.90
C HIS A 184 -8.76 -5.67 12.26
N VAL A 185 -9.64 -6.00 13.21
CA VAL A 185 -9.88 -7.39 13.60
C VAL A 185 -10.49 -8.20 12.46
N LEU A 186 -11.54 -7.70 11.79
CA LEU A 186 -12.17 -8.38 10.66
C LEU A 186 -11.18 -8.64 9.52
N ARG A 187 -10.29 -7.68 9.24
CA ARG A 187 -9.19 -7.87 8.28
C ARG A 187 -8.26 -8.99 8.70
N ALA A 188 -7.85 -9.01 9.98
CA ALA A 188 -6.94 -10.00 10.52
C ALA A 188 -7.54 -11.42 10.51
N LEU A 189 -8.78 -11.57 10.99
CA LEU A 189 -9.50 -12.85 10.96
C LEU A 189 -9.70 -13.36 9.54
N SER A 190 -10.10 -12.49 8.61
CA SER A 190 -10.25 -12.87 7.20
C SER A 190 -8.92 -13.33 6.59
N ALA A 191 -7.80 -12.69 6.93
CA ALA A 191 -6.48 -13.09 6.43
C ALA A 191 -6.02 -14.43 7.03
N ALA A 192 -6.37 -14.70 8.29
CA ALA A 192 -6.17 -15.98 8.96
C ALA A 192 -7.16 -17.09 8.52
N ALA A 193 -7.96 -16.84 7.48
CA ALA A 193 -9.01 -17.74 6.99
C ALA A 193 -10.05 -18.15 8.06
N ILE A 194 -10.25 -17.29 9.07
CA ILE A 194 -11.28 -17.45 10.09
C ILE A 194 -12.56 -16.77 9.59
N PRO A 195 -13.68 -17.51 9.49
CA PRO A 195 -14.94 -16.92 9.07
C PRO A 195 -15.38 -15.80 10.02
N ALA A 196 -15.46 -14.57 9.51
CA ALA A 196 -16.05 -13.47 10.25
C ALA A 196 -17.53 -13.77 10.54
N LYS A 197 -17.94 -13.62 11.81
CA LYS A 197 -19.36 -13.75 12.20
C LYS A 197 -20.16 -12.64 11.55
N GLU A 198 -21.34 -12.98 11.07
CA GLU A 198 -22.21 -12.03 10.35
C GLU A 198 -22.58 -10.82 11.24
N SER A 199 -22.76 -11.05 12.54
CA SER A 199 -23.03 -9.99 13.52
C SER A 199 -21.96 -8.91 13.56
N ASP A 200 -20.68 -9.25 13.39
CA ASP A 200 -19.58 -8.29 13.43
C ASP A 200 -19.54 -7.44 12.16
N VAL A 201 -19.74 -8.10 11.02
CA VAL A 201 -19.74 -7.43 9.72
C VAL A 201 -20.93 -6.49 9.61
N GLU A 202 -22.11 -6.95 10.03
CA GLU A 202 -23.32 -6.12 10.03
C GLU A 202 -23.27 -5.00 11.06
N ALA A 203 -22.62 -5.19 12.22
CA ALA A 203 -22.36 -4.09 13.16
C ALA A 203 -21.52 -2.98 12.49
N LEU A 204 -20.44 -3.35 11.79
CA LEU A 204 -19.61 -2.40 11.06
C LEU A 204 -20.36 -1.73 9.90
N VAL A 205 -21.09 -2.50 9.09
CA VAL A 205 -21.88 -1.96 7.96
C VAL A 205 -22.99 -1.04 8.45
N ARG A 206 -23.68 -1.39 9.54
CA ARG A 206 -24.72 -0.55 10.15
C ARG A 206 -24.15 0.77 10.61
N HIS A 207 -23.02 0.75 11.33
CA HIS A 207 -22.32 1.97 11.76
C HIS A 207 -21.95 2.83 10.55
N LEU A 208 -21.35 2.23 9.51
CA LEU A 208 -20.99 2.95 8.30
C LEU A 208 -22.22 3.57 7.62
N ARG A 209 -23.38 2.91 7.61
CA ARG A 209 -24.61 3.47 7.03
C ARG A 209 -25.24 4.59 7.86
N SER A 210 -25.15 4.51 9.18
CA SER A 210 -25.74 5.50 10.10
C SER A 210 -24.87 6.74 10.29
N ALA A 211 -23.58 6.63 9.99
CA ALA A 211 -22.61 7.72 10.07
C ALA A 211 -23.12 9.02 9.42
N SER A 212 -23.19 10.09 10.20
CA SER A 212 -23.39 11.43 9.67
C SER A 212 -22.13 11.88 8.90
N GLY A 213 -22.24 12.94 8.10
CA GLY A 213 -21.10 13.49 7.35
C GLY A 213 -19.96 14.03 8.22
N GLU A 214 -20.08 13.99 9.54
CA GLU A 214 -19.10 14.52 10.51
C GLU A 214 -18.08 13.48 10.98
N GLU A 215 -18.27 12.19 10.65
CA GLU A 215 -17.28 11.15 10.98
C GLU A 215 -15.96 11.34 10.23
N ASN A 216 -14.86 10.95 10.88
CA ASN A 216 -13.53 10.97 10.30
C ASN A 216 -13.49 10.13 8.99
N PRO A 217 -13.33 10.76 7.81
CA PRO A 217 -13.42 10.07 6.53
C PRO A 217 -12.27 9.07 6.32
N TYR A 218 -11.14 9.24 7.02
CA TYR A 218 -9.94 8.43 6.86
C TYR A 218 -10.10 7.04 7.47
N GLY A 219 -10.66 6.95 8.68
CA GLY A 219 -10.99 5.66 9.31
C GLY A 219 -12.09 4.92 8.56
N ARG A 220 -13.06 5.67 8.04
CA ARG A 220 -14.15 5.15 7.20
C ARG A 220 -13.64 4.45 5.94
N ILE A 221 -12.63 5.01 5.26
CA ILE A 221 -12.02 4.39 4.08
C ILE A 221 -11.47 3.00 4.40
N PHE A 222 -10.74 2.87 5.50
CA PHE A 222 -10.19 1.59 5.91
C PHE A 222 -11.30 0.57 6.20
N ALA A 223 -12.33 0.96 6.96
CA ALA A 223 -13.47 0.11 7.25
C ALA A 223 -14.20 -0.37 5.97
N LEU A 224 -14.45 0.52 5.00
CA LEU A 224 -15.04 0.16 3.72
C LEU A 224 -14.14 -0.79 2.91
N THR A 225 -12.82 -0.61 2.97
CA THR A 225 -11.84 -1.51 2.34
C THR A 225 -11.92 -2.92 2.92
N VAL A 226 -12.09 -3.03 4.24
CA VAL A 226 -12.28 -4.31 4.92
C VAL A 226 -13.60 -4.96 4.53
N VAL A 227 -14.72 -4.21 4.54
CA VAL A 227 -16.02 -4.72 4.06
C VAL A 227 -15.94 -5.19 2.60
N ALA A 228 -15.25 -4.44 1.74
CA ALA A 228 -14.99 -4.82 0.35
C ALA A 228 -14.08 -6.04 0.23
N THR A 229 -13.28 -6.37 1.24
CA THR A 229 -12.45 -7.58 1.27
C THR A 229 -13.28 -8.81 1.64
N ILE A 230 -14.15 -8.70 2.63
CA ILE A 230 -14.87 -9.84 3.24
C ILE A 230 -16.26 -10.11 2.64
N ARG A 231 -16.95 -9.08 2.14
CA ARG A 231 -18.36 -9.13 1.68
C ARG A 231 -18.61 -8.25 0.45
N LEU A 232 -17.66 -8.23 -0.50
CA LEU A 232 -17.75 -7.40 -1.71
C LEU A 232 -19.07 -7.57 -2.47
N ARG A 233 -19.52 -8.82 -2.65
CA ARG A 233 -20.71 -9.15 -3.45
C ARG A 233 -21.97 -8.62 -2.78
N THR A 234 -22.12 -8.85 -1.49
CA THR A 234 -23.30 -8.47 -0.68
C THR A 234 -23.50 -6.95 -0.63
N HIS A 235 -22.43 -6.18 -0.39
CA HIS A 235 -22.53 -4.74 -0.19
C HIS A 235 -22.04 -3.90 -1.37
N ARG A 236 -21.91 -4.48 -2.58
CA ARG A 236 -21.28 -3.82 -3.73
C ARG A 236 -21.88 -2.46 -4.07
N ALA A 237 -23.21 -2.34 -4.04
CA ALA A 237 -23.91 -1.09 -4.37
C ALA A 237 -23.59 0.01 -3.35
N PHE A 238 -23.73 -0.30 -2.05
CA PHE A 238 -23.37 0.59 -0.93
C PHE A 238 -21.90 1.03 -1.01
N LEU A 239 -20.97 0.08 -1.18
CA LEU A 239 -19.54 0.37 -1.27
C LEU A 239 -19.20 1.29 -2.44
N LYS A 240 -19.86 1.12 -3.60
CA LYS A 240 -19.66 2.00 -4.76
C LYS A 240 -20.18 3.41 -4.52
N GLU A 241 -21.29 3.56 -3.80
CA GLU A 241 -21.85 4.87 -3.47
C GLU A 241 -20.94 5.61 -2.49
N GLU A 242 -20.57 4.95 -1.40
CA GLU A 242 -19.64 5.50 -0.41
C GLU A 242 -18.28 5.83 -1.02
N HIS A 243 -17.77 4.99 -1.93
CA HIS A 243 -16.58 5.30 -2.70
C HIS A 243 -16.73 6.62 -3.46
N ARG A 244 -17.80 6.79 -4.25
CA ARG A 244 -18.01 8.06 -5.00
C ARG A 244 -18.06 9.26 -4.07
N ARG A 245 -18.76 9.16 -2.93
CA ARG A 245 -18.86 10.23 -1.93
C ARG A 245 -17.49 10.61 -1.37
N LEU A 246 -16.71 9.62 -0.94
CA LEU A 246 -15.37 9.84 -0.39
C LEU A 246 -14.40 10.39 -1.44
N VAL A 247 -14.45 9.89 -2.67
CA VAL A 247 -13.64 10.43 -3.77
C VAL A 247 -14.00 11.88 -4.06
N ALA A 248 -15.28 12.24 -4.07
CA ALA A 248 -15.71 13.62 -4.28
C ALA A 248 -15.18 14.55 -3.16
N ALA A 249 -15.29 14.12 -1.90
CA ALA A 249 -14.86 14.90 -0.74
C ALA A 249 -13.32 15.06 -0.65
N LEU A 250 -12.56 14.01 -0.97
CA LEU A 250 -11.11 13.98 -0.75
C LEU A 250 -10.29 14.18 -2.03
N ARG A 251 -10.92 14.45 -3.18
CA ARG A 251 -10.24 14.56 -4.47
C ARG A 251 -9.07 15.55 -4.46
N THR A 252 -9.25 16.69 -3.81
CA THR A 252 -8.23 17.75 -3.72
C THR A 252 -7.04 17.36 -2.85
N GLN A 253 -7.23 16.41 -1.93
CA GLN A 253 -6.19 15.90 -1.04
C GLN A 253 -5.42 14.72 -1.64
N MET A 254 -5.91 14.10 -2.72
CA MET A 254 -5.25 12.96 -3.36
C MET A 254 -3.89 13.30 -4.01
N SER A 255 -3.61 14.58 -4.29
CA SER A 255 -2.36 15.02 -4.92
C SER A 255 -1.19 15.16 -3.95
N SER A 256 -1.45 15.27 -2.65
CA SER A 256 -0.43 15.42 -1.61
C SER A 256 -0.41 14.17 -0.73
N PRO A 257 0.74 13.47 -0.59
CA PRO A 257 0.84 12.35 0.32
C PRO A 257 0.44 12.77 1.74
N ALA A 258 -0.60 12.15 2.30
CA ALA A 258 -1.05 12.41 3.66
C ALA A 258 -1.42 11.12 4.41
N GLU A 259 -1.04 11.09 5.69
CA GLU A 259 -1.54 10.16 6.70
C GLU A 259 -2.44 10.90 7.69
N ALA A 260 -3.44 10.21 8.22
CA ALA A 260 -4.30 10.74 9.27
C ALA A 260 -4.05 10.02 10.60
N ASN A 261 -4.12 10.75 11.71
CA ASN A 261 -4.10 10.15 13.03
C ASN A 261 -5.54 9.77 13.44
N TYR A 262 -5.71 8.53 13.88
CA TYR A 262 -6.90 8.10 14.61
C TYR A 262 -6.55 7.98 16.07
N GLU A 263 -7.03 8.93 16.86
CA GLU A 263 -6.72 8.99 18.28
C GLU A 263 -7.73 8.20 19.10
N TYR A 264 -7.24 7.55 20.16
CA TYR A 264 -8.06 6.79 21.09
C TYR A 264 -7.43 6.81 22.47
N THR A 265 -8.25 6.64 23.50
CA THR A 265 -7.79 6.63 24.88
C THR A 265 -7.69 5.19 25.39
N ALA A 266 -6.60 4.88 26.09
CA ALA A 266 -6.46 3.63 26.83
C ALA A 266 -6.04 3.94 28.28
N GLY A 267 -6.99 3.79 29.20
CA GLY A 267 -6.84 4.26 30.58
C GLY A 267 -6.77 5.79 30.65
N ARG A 268 -5.65 6.33 31.13
CA ARG A 268 -5.40 7.79 31.22
C ARG A 268 -4.46 8.32 30.14
N ARG A 269 -4.04 7.47 29.19
CA ARG A 269 -3.09 7.85 28.14
C ARG A 269 -3.81 7.93 26.80
N GLN A 270 -3.47 8.95 26.02
CA GLN A 270 -3.91 9.11 24.63
C GLN A 270 -2.94 8.35 23.72
N TYR A 271 -3.50 7.56 22.82
CA TYR A 271 -2.78 6.82 21.79
C TYR A 271 -3.31 7.23 20.42
N TYR A 272 -2.58 6.86 19.38
CA TYR A 272 -3.05 7.03 18.02
C TYR A 272 -2.57 5.90 17.12
N VAL A 273 -3.37 5.63 16.08
CA VAL A 273 -2.97 4.80 14.94
C VAL A 273 -2.94 5.68 13.70
N ARG A 274 -1.84 5.63 12.96
CA ARG A 274 -1.73 6.32 11.67
C ARG A 274 -2.49 5.54 10.59
N ILE A 275 -3.26 6.25 9.78
CA ILE A 275 -4.05 5.70 8.68
C ILE A 275 -3.53 6.28 7.37
N PRO A 276 -2.78 5.51 6.55
CA PRO A 276 -2.41 5.91 5.19
C PRO A 276 -3.62 5.79 4.27
N TRP A 277 -4.61 6.65 4.49
CA TRP A 277 -5.94 6.56 3.91
C TRP A 277 -5.94 6.56 2.37
N GLN A 278 -4.96 7.20 1.73
CA GLN A 278 -4.82 7.18 0.27
C GLN A 278 -4.55 5.77 -0.25
N LEU A 279 -3.69 5.00 0.42
CA LEU A 279 -3.38 3.62 0.04
C LEU A 279 -4.62 2.73 0.16
N TYR A 280 -5.40 2.90 1.24
CA TYR A 280 -6.65 2.16 1.42
C TYR A 280 -7.73 2.58 0.41
N LEU A 281 -7.82 3.86 0.03
CA LEU A 281 -8.76 4.31 -1.00
C LEU A 281 -8.39 3.78 -2.39
N ILE A 282 -7.09 3.68 -2.68
CA ILE A 282 -6.56 3.02 -3.88
C ILE A 282 -6.93 1.52 -3.86
N GLU A 283 -6.72 0.83 -2.74
CA GLU A 283 -7.10 -0.57 -2.56
C GLU A 283 -8.61 -0.77 -2.79
N LEU A 284 -9.45 0.05 -2.17
CA LEU A 284 -10.90 0.01 -2.35
C LEU A 284 -11.27 0.23 -3.83
N THR A 285 -10.59 1.15 -4.50
CA THR A 285 -10.80 1.40 -5.94
C THR A 285 -10.42 0.20 -6.78
N LEU A 286 -9.28 -0.44 -6.50
CA LEU A 286 -8.83 -1.66 -7.17
C LEU A 286 -9.88 -2.77 -7.04
N ARG A 287 -10.43 -2.97 -5.83
CA ARG A 287 -11.45 -4.01 -5.57
C ARG A 287 -12.78 -3.72 -6.26
N LEU A 288 -13.23 -2.46 -6.29
CA LEU A 288 -14.53 -2.09 -6.86
C LEU A 288 -14.50 -1.94 -8.38
N PHE A 289 -13.40 -1.40 -8.93
CA PHE A 289 -13.27 -0.95 -10.32
C PHE A 289 -11.91 -1.34 -10.94
N PRO A 290 -11.52 -2.62 -10.92
CA PRO A 290 -10.15 -3.07 -11.26
C PRO A 290 -9.71 -2.71 -12.68
N SER A 291 -10.63 -2.76 -13.66
CA SER A 291 -10.30 -2.54 -15.08
C SER A 291 -10.70 -1.17 -15.61
N THR A 292 -11.31 -0.31 -14.80
CA THR A 292 -11.81 1.00 -15.26
C THR A 292 -11.18 2.14 -14.46
N LYS A 293 -11.73 2.46 -13.29
CA LYS A 293 -11.28 3.62 -12.53
C LYS A 293 -9.85 3.46 -12.03
N PHE A 294 -9.41 2.27 -11.66
CA PHE A 294 -8.07 2.02 -11.11
C PHE A 294 -6.94 2.57 -11.99
N PHE A 295 -7.07 2.49 -13.32
CA PHE A 295 -6.05 2.99 -14.26
C PHE A 295 -6.10 4.49 -14.51
N SER A 296 -7.03 5.23 -13.92
CA SER A 296 -7.06 6.69 -14.05
C SER A 296 -5.89 7.33 -13.29
N PHE A 297 -5.47 8.50 -13.80
CA PHE A 297 -4.35 9.26 -13.25
C PHE A 297 -4.47 9.51 -11.74
N LEU A 298 -5.70 9.72 -11.24
CA LEU A 298 -5.98 9.97 -9.83
C LEU A 298 -5.46 8.87 -8.89
N TRP A 299 -5.43 7.61 -9.32
CA TRP A 299 -4.97 6.48 -8.49
C TRP A 299 -3.57 6.02 -8.87
N GLN A 300 -3.21 6.11 -10.15
CA GLN A 300 -1.90 5.69 -10.62
C GLN A 300 -0.80 6.66 -10.20
N GLN A 301 -1.06 7.98 -10.21
CA GLN A 301 -0.02 8.95 -9.90
C GLN A 301 0.50 8.84 -8.46
N PRO A 302 -0.34 8.70 -7.41
CA PRO A 302 0.16 8.50 -6.05
C PRO A 302 0.97 7.21 -5.89
N LEU A 303 0.56 6.11 -6.54
CA LEU A 303 1.30 4.84 -6.52
C LEU A 303 2.65 4.96 -7.19
N LEU A 304 2.70 5.57 -8.38
CA LEU A 304 3.95 5.79 -9.12
C LEU A 304 4.90 6.72 -8.35
N ALA A 305 4.36 7.76 -7.69
CA ALA A 305 5.14 8.63 -6.84
C ALA A 305 5.72 7.87 -5.63
N ALA A 306 4.92 7.02 -4.98
CA ALA A 306 5.38 6.19 -3.88
C ALA A 306 6.46 5.19 -4.32
N ALA A 307 6.24 4.46 -5.42
CA ALA A 307 7.21 3.53 -5.98
C ALA A 307 8.55 4.22 -6.30
N LYS A 308 8.51 5.37 -6.97
CA LYS A 308 9.70 6.16 -7.29
C LYS A 308 10.46 6.60 -6.03
N LEU A 309 9.76 7.02 -4.98
CA LEU A 309 10.38 7.44 -3.73
C LEU A 309 11.00 6.26 -2.97
N ILE A 310 10.34 5.10 -2.96
CA ILE A 310 10.86 3.86 -2.36
C ILE A 310 12.19 3.44 -3.00
N GLU A 311 12.25 3.48 -4.33
CA GLU A 311 13.45 3.16 -5.10
C GLU A 311 14.57 4.22 -4.96
N SER A 312 14.22 5.44 -4.57
CA SER A 312 15.21 6.50 -4.31
C SER A 312 15.94 6.27 -2.98
N PRO A 313 17.18 6.75 -2.79
CA PRO A 313 17.88 6.64 -1.51
C PRO A 313 17.09 7.24 -0.33
N ALA A 314 16.38 8.36 -0.57
CA ALA A 314 15.58 9.05 0.44
C ALA A 314 14.42 8.21 1.01
N GLY A 315 13.93 7.22 0.26
CA GLY A 315 12.77 6.42 0.66
C GLY A 315 11.45 7.17 0.59
N PHE A 316 10.38 6.52 1.02
CA PHE A 316 9.04 7.11 1.05
C PHE A 316 8.66 7.57 2.46
N THR A 317 8.24 8.82 2.58
CA THR A 317 7.71 9.38 3.82
C THR A 317 6.44 10.17 3.53
N TYR A 318 5.57 10.24 4.53
CA TYR A 318 4.48 11.21 4.55
C TYR A 318 4.99 12.48 5.21
N PRO A 319 5.00 13.64 4.53
CA PRO A 319 5.55 14.87 5.11
C PRO A 319 4.91 15.28 6.44
N SER A 320 3.60 15.00 6.62
CA SER A 320 2.87 15.26 7.86
C SER A 320 3.26 14.35 9.03
N SER A 321 3.96 13.25 8.75
CA SER A 321 4.33 12.20 9.71
C SER A 321 5.78 12.34 10.22
N GLY A 322 6.51 13.37 9.77
CA GLY A 322 7.92 13.61 10.07
C GLY A 322 8.85 13.17 8.93
N ASP A 323 10.15 13.25 9.18
CA ASP A 323 11.21 12.88 8.22
C ASP A 323 11.55 11.38 8.23
N ALA A 324 11.07 10.62 9.22
CA ALA A 324 11.41 9.23 9.41
C ALA A 324 10.54 8.27 8.58
N GLN A 325 11.15 7.21 8.07
CA GLN A 325 10.49 6.20 7.23
C GLN A 325 9.77 5.14 8.06
N SER A 326 8.45 5.28 8.23
CA SER A 326 7.61 4.33 8.97
C SER A 326 7.68 2.91 8.39
N THR A 327 8.08 1.93 9.21
CA THR A 327 8.08 0.49 8.84
C THR A 327 6.67 0.01 8.53
N ARG A 328 5.67 0.41 9.33
CA ARG A 328 4.26 0.05 9.12
C ARG A 328 3.74 0.54 7.76
N THR A 329 4.07 1.77 7.39
CA THR A 329 3.66 2.36 6.11
C THR A 329 4.27 1.60 4.93
N HIS A 330 5.56 1.26 5.01
CA HIS A 330 6.22 0.43 3.99
C HIS A 330 5.63 -0.98 3.93
N GLY A 331 5.28 -1.59 5.06
CA GLY A 331 4.56 -2.87 5.09
C GLY A 331 3.20 -2.80 4.39
N ILE A 332 2.44 -1.72 4.59
CA ILE A 332 1.16 -1.49 3.91
C ILE A 332 1.35 -1.31 2.39
N ILE A 333 2.36 -0.54 1.97
CA ILE A 333 2.67 -0.38 0.54
C ILE A 333 3.07 -1.73 -0.08
N CYS A 334 3.90 -2.52 0.60
CA CYS A 334 4.30 -3.84 0.13
C CYS A 334 3.10 -4.75 -0.10
N GLU A 335 2.16 -4.81 0.85
CA GLU A 335 0.94 -5.62 0.72
C GLU A 335 0.02 -5.10 -0.40
N LEU A 336 -0.09 -3.77 -0.58
CA LEU A 336 -0.85 -3.19 -1.69
C LEU A 336 -0.22 -3.53 -3.04
N MET A 337 1.10 -3.44 -3.17
CA MET A 337 1.81 -3.83 -4.40
C MET A 337 1.64 -5.31 -4.69
N ARG A 338 1.69 -6.18 -3.66
CA ARG A 338 1.40 -7.61 -3.78
C ARG A 338 -0.02 -7.84 -4.28
N LEU A 339 -1.00 -7.13 -3.72
CA LEU A 339 -2.40 -7.22 -4.16
C LEU A 339 -2.57 -6.77 -5.62
N ILE A 340 -1.91 -5.69 -6.04
CA ILE A 340 -1.92 -5.21 -7.42
C ILE A 340 -1.30 -6.24 -8.36
N SER A 341 -0.11 -6.75 -8.03
CA SER A 341 0.62 -7.78 -8.79
C SER A 341 -0.26 -9.03 -8.97
N VAL A 342 -0.82 -9.57 -7.89
CA VAL A 342 -1.77 -10.70 -7.93
C VAL A 342 -3.02 -10.41 -8.75
N SER A 343 -3.55 -9.18 -8.69
CA SER A 343 -4.74 -8.79 -9.47
C SER A 343 -4.44 -8.70 -10.97
N LEU A 344 -3.28 -8.15 -11.34
CA LEU A 344 -2.79 -8.12 -12.73
C LEU A 344 -2.48 -9.54 -13.24
N ALA A 345 -1.94 -10.39 -12.38
CA ALA A 345 -1.66 -11.78 -12.69
C ALA A 345 -2.96 -12.54 -13.03
N ASN A 346 -4.00 -12.37 -12.22
CA ASN A 346 -5.25 -13.14 -12.32
C ASN A 346 -6.33 -12.52 -13.24
N ALA A 347 -6.17 -11.27 -13.67
CA ALA A 347 -7.16 -10.58 -14.51
C ALA A 347 -6.55 -10.13 -15.85
N PRO A 348 -6.61 -10.96 -16.92
CA PRO A 348 -6.01 -10.65 -18.23
C PRO A 348 -6.44 -9.30 -18.81
N ARG A 349 -7.72 -8.92 -18.62
CA ARG A 349 -8.22 -7.60 -19.05
C ARG A 349 -7.52 -6.45 -18.34
N MET A 350 -7.29 -6.57 -17.03
CA MET A 350 -6.57 -5.57 -16.25
C MET A 350 -5.12 -5.46 -16.74
N ARG A 351 -4.45 -6.61 -16.94
CA ARG A 351 -3.10 -6.66 -17.49
C ARG A 351 -3.00 -6.03 -18.89
N ALA A 352 -3.95 -6.33 -19.78
CA ALA A 352 -4.00 -5.78 -21.12
C ALA A 352 -4.15 -4.25 -21.10
N VAL A 353 -5.00 -3.69 -20.23
CA VAL A 353 -5.14 -2.24 -20.07
C VAL A 353 -3.84 -1.60 -19.58
N GLY A 354 -3.22 -2.15 -18.53
CA GLY A 354 -1.96 -1.63 -17.99
C GLY A 354 -0.82 -1.67 -19.01
N THR A 355 -0.60 -2.83 -19.64
CA THR A 355 0.42 -3.00 -20.69
C THR A 355 0.19 -2.10 -21.89
N THR A 356 -1.06 -1.88 -22.32
CA THR A 356 -1.38 -0.95 -23.40
C THR A 356 -1.01 0.49 -23.01
N ILE A 357 -1.36 0.94 -21.80
CA ILE A 357 -1.02 2.29 -21.31
C ILE A 357 0.49 2.49 -21.26
N ASN A 358 1.24 1.54 -20.67
CA ASN A 358 2.70 1.64 -20.57
C ASN A 358 3.37 1.54 -21.95
N THR A 359 2.92 0.65 -22.84
CA THR A 359 3.45 0.53 -24.20
C THR A 359 3.18 1.79 -25.02
N ALA A 360 1.96 2.32 -25.01
CA ALA A 360 1.62 3.56 -25.68
C ALA A 360 2.47 4.73 -25.17
N THR A 361 2.74 4.77 -23.86
CA THR A 361 3.62 5.75 -23.25
C THR A 361 5.06 5.61 -23.72
N GLN A 362 5.60 4.39 -23.69
CA GLN A 362 6.97 4.11 -24.14
C GLN A 362 7.13 4.45 -25.62
N LEU A 363 6.17 4.08 -26.46
CA LEU A 363 6.13 4.46 -27.88
C LEU A 363 6.12 5.97 -28.03
N ALA A 364 5.23 6.68 -27.34
CA ALA A 364 5.15 8.15 -27.37
C ALA A 364 6.45 8.84 -26.91
N HIS A 365 7.27 8.19 -26.07
CA HIS A 365 8.56 8.70 -25.61
C HIS A 365 9.77 8.16 -26.41
N SER A 366 9.56 7.17 -27.27
CA SER A 366 10.64 6.55 -28.00
C SER A 366 11.24 7.51 -29.04
N ARG A 367 12.56 7.47 -29.20
CA ARG A 367 13.25 8.20 -30.27
C ARG A 367 12.78 7.70 -31.64
N LEU A 368 12.48 6.42 -31.77
CA LEU A 368 12.01 5.84 -33.03
C LEU A 368 10.64 6.37 -33.44
N ALA A 369 9.66 6.43 -32.54
CA ALA A 369 8.34 7.00 -32.87
C ALA A 369 8.46 8.47 -33.30
N ASN A 370 9.39 9.24 -32.71
CA ASN A 370 9.69 10.58 -33.20
C ASN A 370 10.18 10.59 -34.63
N VAL A 371 11.19 9.78 -34.92
CA VAL A 371 11.79 9.70 -36.25
C VAL A 371 10.71 9.29 -37.25
N VAL A 372 9.91 8.27 -36.93
CA VAL A 372 8.80 7.82 -37.79
C VAL A 372 7.76 8.92 -38.01
N LEU A 373 7.34 9.63 -36.97
CA LEU A 373 6.39 10.74 -37.11
C LEU A 373 6.97 11.90 -37.92
N TRP A 374 8.26 12.23 -37.74
CA TRP A 374 8.93 13.26 -38.54
C TRP A 374 9.11 12.84 -40.00
N LEU A 375 9.46 11.57 -40.26
CA LEU A 375 9.53 11.02 -41.61
C LEU A 375 8.16 11.02 -42.27
N ALA A 376 7.10 10.60 -41.55
CA ALA A 376 5.73 10.65 -42.06
C ALA A 376 5.32 12.10 -42.39
N ALA A 377 5.64 13.05 -41.51
CA ALA A 377 5.41 14.48 -41.78
C ALA A 377 6.14 14.94 -43.06
N ALA A 378 7.43 14.59 -43.18
CA ALA A 378 8.25 14.96 -44.33
C ALA A 378 7.77 14.31 -45.64
N VAL A 379 7.35 13.05 -45.61
CA VAL A 379 6.78 12.35 -46.77
C VAL A 379 5.44 12.97 -47.18
N ILE A 380 4.56 13.29 -46.23
CA ILE A 380 3.29 13.97 -46.52
C ILE A 380 3.57 15.33 -47.16
N VAL A 381 4.45 16.15 -46.57
CA VAL A 381 4.82 17.46 -47.13
C VAL A 381 5.47 17.30 -48.51
N GLY A 382 6.38 16.35 -48.69
CA GLY A 382 7.08 16.12 -49.95
C GLY A 382 6.15 15.63 -51.07
N TYR A 383 5.33 14.61 -50.80
CA TYR A 383 4.35 14.08 -51.75
C TYR A 383 3.35 15.15 -52.17
N THR A 384 2.79 15.88 -51.19
CA THR A 384 1.80 16.92 -51.48
C THR A 384 2.37 18.09 -52.27
N SER A 385 3.58 18.53 -51.94
CA SER A 385 4.31 19.56 -52.71
C SER A 385 4.58 19.08 -54.14
N ALA A 386 5.02 17.84 -54.33
CA ALA A 386 5.26 17.26 -55.66
C ALA A 386 3.97 17.17 -56.48
N THR A 387 2.87 16.68 -55.91
CA THR A 387 1.58 16.61 -56.61
C THR A 387 1.05 17.99 -56.99
N TRP A 388 1.28 19.02 -56.18
CA TRP A 388 0.88 20.39 -56.49
C TRP A 388 1.72 21.00 -57.62
N VAL A 389 3.04 20.78 -57.61
CA VAL A 389 3.94 21.23 -58.69
C VAL A 389 3.62 20.55 -60.02
N LEU A 390 3.25 19.27 -59.98
CA LEU A 390 2.94 18.48 -61.18
C LEU A 390 1.50 18.66 -61.68
N SER A 391 0.62 19.31 -60.90
CA SER A 391 -0.75 19.64 -61.31
C SER A 391 -0.76 20.84 -62.25
N SER A 392 -1.36 20.70 -63.43
CA SER A 392 -1.55 21.81 -64.38
C SER A 392 -2.61 22.84 -63.95
N ARG A 393 -3.26 22.65 -62.79
CA ARG A 393 -4.22 23.58 -62.19
C ARG A 393 -3.66 24.09 -60.86
N HIS A 394 -2.83 25.11 -60.91
CA HIS A 394 -2.17 25.66 -59.71
C HIS A 394 -3.11 26.54 -58.86
N THR A 395 -4.20 25.98 -58.32
CA THR A 395 -5.06 26.72 -57.39
C THR A 395 -4.62 26.51 -55.94
N ALA A 396 -4.34 27.61 -55.22
CA ALA A 396 -3.87 27.59 -53.83
C ALA A 396 -4.86 26.89 -52.86
N THR A 397 -6.13 26.77 -53.23
CA THR A 397 -7.16 26.05 -52.48
C THR A 397 -6.91 24.54 -52.41
N GLU A 398 -6.18 23.96 -53.34
CA GLU A 398 -5.81 22.52 -53.33
C GLU A 398 -4.73 22.20 -52.30
N LEU A 399 -4.01 23.21 -51.78
CA LEU A 399 -3.01 23.03 -50.73
C LEU A 399 -3.62 22.99 -49.32
N ALA A 400 -4.86 23.44 -49.14
CA ALA A 400 -5.48 23.60 -47.81
C ALA A 400 -5.58 22.28 -47.01
N PRO A 401 -6.03 21.14 -47.58
CA PRO A 401 -6.06 19.87 -46.85
C PRO A 401 -4.67 19.40 -46.39
N ASN A 402 -3.63 19.72 -47.16
CA ASN A 402 -2.25 19.30 -46.90
C ASN A 402 -1.58 20.17 -45.82
N PHE A 403 -1.87 21.47 -45.82
CA PHE A 403 -1.51 22.35 -44.71
C PHE A 403 -2.20 21.92 -43.41
N ILE A 404 -3.48 21.53 -43.47
CA ILE A 404 -4.22 21.02 -42.31
C ILE A 404 -3.59 19.71 -41.80
N ALA A 405 -3.30 18.75 -42.69
CA ALA A 405 -2.66 17.50 -42.30
C ALA A 405 -1.28 17.73 -41.68
N THR A 406 -0.46 18.59 -42.28
CA THR A 406 0.86 18.97 -41.74
C THR A 406 0.73 19.68 -40.40
N ALA A 407 -0.21 20.62 -40.26
CA ALA A 407 -0.50 21.30 -39.01
C ALA A 407 -0.95 20.32 -37.93
N VAL A 408 -1.80 19.35 -38.25
CA VAL A 408 -2.21 18.28 -37.31
C VAL A 408 -1.00 17.45 -36.87
N VAL A 409 -0.12 17.05 -37.78
CA VAL A 409 1.10 16.30 -37.42
C VAL A 409 2.04 17.14 -36.54
N VAL A 410 2.23 18.43 -36.85
CA VAL A 410 3.02 19.35 -36.03
C VAL A 410 2.37 19.56 -34.66
N LEU A 411 1.05 19.71 -34.58
CA LEU A 411 0.32 19.83 -33.31
C LEU A 411 0.43 18.56 -32.46
N ILE A 412 0.35 17.38 -33.08
CA ILE A 412 0.62 16.10 -32.42
C ILE A 412 2.06 16.07 -31.89
N GLN A 413 3.03 16.52 -32.68
CA GLN A 413 4.44 16.61 -32.26
C GLN A 413 4.64 17.58 -31.09
N VAL A 414 4.03 18.77 -31.13
CA VAL A 414 4.09 19.75 -30.04
C VAL A 414 3.42 19.20 -28.78
N ALA A 415 2.26 18.54 -28.92
CA ALA A 415 1.58 17.88 -27.81
C ALA A 415 2.45 16.77 -27.20
N LEU A 416 3.06 15.91 -28.02
CA LEU A 416 3.98 14.86 -27.59
C LEU A 416 5.23 15.44 -26.92
N ALA A 417 5.81 16.51 -27.47
CA ALA A 417 6.96 17.20 -26.88
C ALA A 417 6.60 17.81 -25.52
N ARG A 418 5.40 18.37 -25.36
CA ARG A 418 4.90 18.89 -24.09
C ARG A 418 4.68 17.77 -23.07
N ILE A 419 4.10 16.65 -23.50
CA ILE A 419 3.90 15.44 -22.67
C ILE A 419 5.24 14.87 -22.18
N ARG A 420 6.34 15.03 -22.94
CA ARG A 420 7.68 14.56 -22.55
C ARG A 420 8.39 15.44 -21.53
N ARG A 421 8.10 16.75 -21.54
CA ARG A 421 8.67 17.73 -20.62
C ARG A 421 8.02 17.66 -19.23
N GLN A 422 6.80 17.14 -19.16
CA GLN A 422 6.10 16.76 -17.92
C GLN A 422 6.49 15.35 -17.51
#